data_AF-A0A926V0J9-F1
#
_entry.id   AF-A0A926V0J9-F1
#
_cell.length_a   1.000
_cell.length_b   1.000
_cell.length_c   1.000
_cell.angle_alpha   90.00
_cell.angle_beta   90.00
_cell.angle_gamma   90.00
#
_symmetry.space_group_name_H-M   'P 1'
#
loop_
_entity.id
_entity.type
_entity.pdbx_description
1 polymer ?
#
loop_
_entity_poly.entity_id
_entity_poly.type
_entity_poly.pdbx_seq_one_letter_code
_entity_poly.pdbx_strand_id
1 'polypeptide(L)' 'MTTTLIKRPLFRSMQWVSFVGGEGIVRSYKPNDGTWAYLVEMPLGMEPVFGRVGAETIVLLNEADLCAA' A
#
# COMPACT_ATOMS: atom_id res chain seq x y z
N MET A 1 29.71 11.07 -5.57
CA MET A 1 28.34 10.98 -5.04
C MET A 1 27.47 10.42 -6.15
N THR A 2 27.00 9.18 -6.03
CA THR A 2 26.13 8.55 -7.03
C THR A 2 24.73 9.12 -6.88
N THR A 3 24.32 9.96 -7.83
CA THR A 3 22.96 10.50 -7.88
C THR A 3 22.01 9.38 -8.31
N THR A 4 21.36 8.73 -7.36
CA THR A 4 20.34 7.72 -7.65
C THR A 4 19.12 8.42 -8.23
N LEU A 5 18.84 8.21 -9.52
CA LEU A 5 17.65 8.75 -10.17
C LEU A 5 16.42 8.00 -9.64
N ILE A 6 15.78 8.55 -8.61
CA ILE A 6 14.54 8.00 -8.06
C ILE A 6 13.45 8.23 -9.12
N LYS A 7 12.93 7.14 -9.69
CA LYS A 7 11.82 7.19 -10.65
C LYS A 7 10.59 7.80 -9.99
N ARG A 8 9.64 8.33 -10.76
CA ARG A 8 8.37 8.79 -10.18
C ARG A 8 7.58 7.59 -9.62
N PRO A 9 6.83 7.78 -8.52
CA PRO A 9 6.00 6.72 -7.96
C PRO A 9 4.91 6.34 -8.96
N LEU A 10 4.65 5.05 -9.10
CA LEU A 10 3.59 4.51 -9.97
C LEU A 10 2.20 4.79 -9.40
N PHE A 11 2.04 4.65 -8.09
CA PHE A 11 0.77 4.86 -7.39
C PHE A 11 0.76 6.15 -6.56
N ARG A 12 -0.43 6.76 -6.41
CA ARG A 12 -0.63 8.00 -5.65
C ARG A 12 -1.44 7.75 -4.37
N SER A 13 -1.40 8.71 -3.44
CA SER A 13 -2.27 8.68 -2.26
C SER A 13 -3.74 8.67 -2.67
N MET A 14 -4.57 7.99 -1.88
CA MET A 14 -5.98 7.68 -2.12
C MET A 14 -6.28 6.81 -3.34
N GLN A 15 -5.26 6.25 -4.00
CA GLN A 15 -5.47 5.31 -5.09
C GLN A 15 -5.75 3.90 -4.58
N TRP A 16 -6.72 3.23 -5.18
CA TRP A 16 -6.96 1.80 -4.96
C TRP A 16 -5.92 0.95 -5.69
N VAL A 17 -5.37 -0.03 -4.98
CA VAL A 17 -4.37 -0.96 -5.49
C VAL A 17 -4.70 -2.39 -5.05
N SER A 18 -4.32 -3.35 -5.89
CA SER A 18 -4.40 -4.78 -5.61
C SER A 18 -3.01 -5.36 -5.40
N PHE A 19 -2.91 -6.39 -4.57
CA PHE A 19 -1.66 -7.09 -4.27
C PHE A 19 -1.95 -8.52 -3.81
N VAL A 20 -0.89 -9.32 -3.68
CA VAL A 20 -1.01 -10.68 -3.13
C VAL A 20 -1.42 -10.58 -1.65
N GLY A 21 -2.70 -10.83 -1.39
CA GLY A 21 -3.30 -10.73 -0.05
C GLY A 21 -4.59 -9.89 0.00
N GLY A 22 -4.90 -9.13 -1.05
CA GLY A 22 -6.15 -8.38 -1.16
C GLY A 22 -6.00 -7.07 -1.92
N GLU A 23 -6.93 -6.16 -1.62
CA GLU A 23 -6.99 -4.82 -2.21
C GLU A 23 -7.00 -3.78 -1.08
N GLY A 24 -6.55 -2.58 -1.38
CA GLY A 24 -6.57 -1.49 -0.41
C GLY A 24 -6.28 -0.12 -1.03
N ILE A 25 -6.30 0.90 -0.19
CA ILE A 25 -6.07 2.29 -0.58
C ILE A 25 -4.67 2.72 -0.16
N VAL A 26 -3.90 3.27 -1.09
CA VAL A 26 -2.60 3.88 -0.78
C VAL A 26 -2.82 5.10 0.12
N ARG A 27 -2.31 5.06 1.35
CA ARG A 27 -2.33 6.21 2.26
C ARG A 27 -1.15 7.13 2.03
N SER A 28 0.04 6.56 1.92
CA SER A 28 1.27 7.31 1.67
C SER A 28 2.33 6.43 1.02
N TYR A 29 3.38 7.06 0.49
CA TYR A 29 4.50 6.36 -0.12
C TYR A 29 5.80 7.13 0.12
N LYS A 30 6.91 6.40 0.15
CA LYS A 30 8.25 6.97 0.31
C LYS A 30 9.25 6.26 -0.60
N PRO A 31 10.33 6.95 -1.04
CA PRO A 31 11.41 6.29 -1.74
C PRO A 31 12.03 5.18 -0.87
N ASN A 32 12.36 4.05 -1.48
CA ASN A 32 13.02 2.92 -0.82
C ASN A 32 13.94 2.20 -1.82
N ASP A 33 15.26 2.21 -1.59
CA ASP A 33 16.27 1.48 -2.38
C ASP A 33 16.12 1.59 -3.92
N GLY A 34 15.89 2.80 -4.43
CA GLY A 34 15.74 3.05 -5.88
C GLY A 34 14.35 2.76 -6.45
N THR A 35 13.41 2.34 -5.61
CA THR A 35 11.97 2.21 -5.89
C THR A 35 11.16 2.96 -4.82
N TRP A 36 9.90 2.58 -4.60
CA TRP A 36 8.96 3.17 -3.68
C TRP A 36 8.37 2.10 -2.75
N ALA A 37 8.21 2.46 -1.48
CA ALA A 37 7.45 1.69 -0.52
C ALA A 37 6.12 2.40 -0.26
N TYR A 38 5.05 1.62 -0.18
CA TYR A 38 3.68 2.08 -0.09
C TYR A 38 3.02 1.60 1.19
N LEU A 39 2.39 2.51 1.92
CA LEU A 39 1.47 2.19 3.01
C LEU A 39 0.08 2.05 2.40
N VAL A 40 -0.45 0.83 2.39
CA VAL A 40 -1.76 0.49 1.86
C VAL A 40 -2.67 0.12 3.01
N GLU A 41 -3.79 0.81 3.13
CA GLU A 41 -4.83 0.50 4.10
C GLU A 41 -5.86 -0.42 3.45
N MET A 42 -6.09 -1.58 4.07
CA MET A 42 -7.10 -2.52 3.62
C MET A 42 -8.49 -2.12 4.13
N PRO A 43 -9.55 -2.25 3.31
CA PRO A 43 -10.90 -2.00 3.76
C PRO A 43 -11.25 -2.94 4.92
N LEU A 44 -11.92 -2.39 5.93
CA LEU A 44 -12.57 -3.20 6.95
C LEU A 44 -13.66 -4.03 6.27
N GLY A 45 -13.44 -5.34 6.19
CA GLY A 45 -14.50 -6.27 5.80
C GLY A 45 -15.67 -6.20 6.79
N MET A 46 -16.81 -6.78 6.43
CA MET A 46 -18.01 -6.83 7.28
C MET A 46 -17.67 -7.19 8.73
N GLU A 47 -18.25 -6.45 9.69
CA GLU A 47 -18.05 -6.74 11.10
C GLU A 47 -18.60 -8.13 11.45
N PRO A 48 -17.81 -9.00 12.09
CA PRO A 48 -18.27 -10.32 12.47
C PRO A 48 -19.27 -10.25 13.64
N VAL A 49 -20.15 -11.25 13.72
CA VAL A 49 -21.25 -11.34 14.71
C VAL A 49 -20.77 -11.28 16.17
N PHE A 50 -19.52 -11.65 16.44
CA PHE A 50 -18.92 -11.66 17.79
C PHE A 50 -17.93 -10.50 18.03
N GLY A 51 -17.96 -9.47 17.18
CA GLY A 51 -17.04 -8.33 17.25
C GLY A 51 -15.66 -8.67 16.67
N ARG A 52 -15.00 -7.64 16.12
CA ARG A 52 -13.62 -7.74 15.61
C ARG A 52 -12.66 -7.23 16.69
N VAL A 53 -11.64 -8.02 17.01
CA VAL A 53 -10.52 -7.55 17.83
C VAL A 53 -9.42 -7.08 16.90
N GLY A 54 -9.35 -5.76 16.66
CA GLY A 54 -8.36 -5.12 15.79
C GLY A 54 -8.92 -3.92 15.02
N ALA A 55 -8.06 -2.96 14.72
CA ALA A 55 -8.39 -1.78 13.91
C ALA A 55 -8.15 -2.03 12.41
N GLU A 56 -8.30 -0.99 11.59
CA GLU A 56 -7.91 -0.98 10.17
C GLU A 56 -6.50 -1.56 9.99
N THR A 57 -6.32 -2.45 9.00
CA THR A 57 -5.03 -3.08 8.73
C THR A 57 -4.27 -2.25 7.70
N ILE A 58 -3.07 -1.81 8.07
CA ILE A 58 -2.15 -1.10 7.19
C ILE A 58 -0.98 -2.02 6.86
N VAL A 59 -0.70 -2.19 5.58
CA VAL A 59 0.40 -3.04 5.07
C VAL A 59 1.42 -2.17 4.36
N LEU A 60 2.71 -2.45 4.60
CA LEU A 60 3.82 -1.82 3.91
C LEU A 60 4.29 -2.73 2.77
N LEU A 61 4.17 -2.28 1.53
CA LEU A 61 4.46 -3.06 0.32
C LEU A 61 5.47 -2.36 -0.58
N ASN A 62 6.23 -3.13 -1.35
CA ASN A 62 7.07 -2.57 -2.41
C ASN A 62 6.22 -2.21 -3.62
N GLU A 63 6.66 -1.23 -4.41
CA GLU A 63 6.02 -0.85 -5.67
C GLU A 63 5.80 -2.05 -6.63
N ALA A 64 6.73 -3.02 -6.63
CA ALA A 64 6.65 -4.21 -7.48
C ALA A 64 5.55 -5.20 -7.07
N ASP A 65 5.07 -5.13 -5.82
CA ASP A 65 4.02 -6.01 -5.28
C ASP A 65 2.60 -5.46 -5.53
N LEU A 66 2.49 -4.25 -6.10
CA LEU A 66 1.23 -3.55 -6.31
C LEU A 66 0.82 -3.55 -7.78
N CYS A 67 -0.48 -3.67 -8.02
CA CYS A 67 -1.12 -3.39 -9.30
C CYS A 67 -2.26 -2.37 -9.12
N ALA A 68 -2.65 -1.69 -10.21
CA ALA A 68 -3.86 -0.87 -10.18
C ALA A 68 -5.07 -1.81 -10.06
N ALA A 69 -5.96 -1.55 -9.11
CA ALA A 69 -7.23 -2.27 -8.96
C ALA A 69 -8.25 -1.79 -10.01
#